data_AF-A8SD10-F1
#
_entry.id   AF-A8SD10-F1
#
_cell.length_a   1.000
_cell.length_b   1.000
_cell.length_c   1.000
_cell.angle_alpha   90.00
_cell.angle_beta   90.00
_cell.angle_gamma   90.00
#
_symmetry.space_group_name_H-M   'P 1'
#
loop_
_entity.id
_entity.type
_entity.pdbx_description
1 polymer ?
#
loop_
_entity_poly.entity_id
_entity_poly.type
_entity_poly.pdbx_seq_one_letter_code
_entity_poly.pdbx_strand_id
1 'polypeptide(L)'
;MDKNLQELIQYISSIDKPCAADILCSMQQVQTSLNKVLAHFKEKIKLEVDEDSFDDVGQLATYCNQLKEISNVLDEIITMNNSSNSTGKRPSFPETSLQTHTDNDVDGLLDEEFL
;
A
#
# COMPACT_ATOMS: atom_id res chain seq x y z
N MET A 1 -13.92 8.12 -1.60
CA MET A 1 -12.50 7.90 -1.24
C MET A 1 -12.30 8.28 0.22
N ASP A 2 -11.46 7.54 0.93
CA ASP A 2 -11.18 7.75 2.35
C ASP A 2 -10.20 8.92 2.55
N LYS A 3 -10.66 9.98 3.22
CA LYS A 3 -9.88 11.19 3.53
C LYS A 3 -8.63 10.87 4.38
N ASN A 4 -8.70 9.82 5.19
CA ASN A 4 -7.59 9.43 6.07
C ASN A 4 -6.39 8.89 5.29
N LEU A 5 -6.64 8.22 4.16
CA LEU A 5 -5.60 7.65 3.32
C LEU A 5 -4.74 8.74 2.66
N GLN A 6 -5.38 9.82 2.20
CA GLN A 6 -4.69 10.95 1.59
C GLN A 6 -3.79 11.68 2.60
N GLU A 7 -4.30 11.93 3.81
CA GLU A 7 -3.55 12.60 4.88
C GLU A 7 -2.34 11.75 5.33
N LEU A 8 -2.50 10.43 5.38
CA LEU A 8 -1.41 9.50 5.72
C LEU A 8 -0.27 9.53 4.70
N ILE A 9 -0.57 9.49 3.41
CA ILE A 9 0.46 9.53 2.36
C ILE A 9 1.21 10.86 2.40
N GLN A 10 0.50 11.98 2.53
CA GLN A 10 1.14 13.29 2.66
C GLN A 10 2.03 13.37 3.89
N TYR A 11 1.62 12.77 5.00
CA TYR A 11 2.42 12.74 6.22
C TYR A 11 3.71 11.97 5.99
N ILE A 12 3.65 10.73 5.48
CA ILE A 12 4.82 9.90 5.20
C ILE A 12 5.79 10.65 4.27
N SER A 13 5.30 11.23 3.16
CA SER A 13 6.13 12.01 2.24
C SER A 13 6.78 13.24 2.88
N SER A 14 6.19 13.80 3.94
CA SER A 14 6.75 14.94 4.67
C SER A 14 7.83 14.56 5.69
N ILE A 15 7.81 13.32 6.20
CA ILE A 15 8.74 12.86 7.24
C ILE A 15 9.86 11.96 6.71
N ASP A 16 9.57 11.14 5.69
CA ASP A 16 10.48 10.12 5.14
C ASP A 16 10.22 9.94 3.64
N LYS A 17 10.95 10.73 2.85
CA LYS A 17 10.84 10.72 1.38
C LYS A 17 11.30 9.38 0.77
N PRO A 18 12.42 8.76 1.19
CA PRO A 18 12.79 7.43 0.73
C PRO A 18 11.66 6.40 0.97
N CYS A 19 11.09 6.36 2.17
CA CYS A 19 9.96 5.46 2.46
C CYS A 19 8.76 5.71 1.55
N ALA A 20 8.39 6.98 1.33
CA ALA A 20 7.31 7.34 0.42
C ALA A 20 7.57 6.90 -1.04
N ALA A 21 8.83 6.94 -1.49
CA ALA A 21 9.24 6.49 -2.81
C ALA A 21 9.18 4.95 -2.94
N ASP A 22 9.60 4.22 -1.89
CA ASP A 22 9.53 2.76 -1.86
C ASP A 22 8.08 2.25 -1.86
N ILE A 23 7.19 2.93 -1.11
CA ILE A 23 5.75 2.67 -1.13
C ILE A 23 5.18 2.89 -2.54
N LEU A 24 5.55 4.01 -3.20
CA LEU A 24 5.12 4.30 -4.56
C LEU A 24 5.56 3.21 -5.55
N CYS A 25 6.82 2.81 -5.49
CA CYS A 25 7.39 1.78 -6.33
C CYS A 25 6.65 0.45 -6.14
N SER A 26 6.40 0.06 -4.88
CA SER A 26 5.66 -1.14 -4.53
C SER A 26 4.23 -1.12 -5.09
N MET A 27 3.54 0.02 -4.98
CA MET A 27 2.18 0.17 -5.53
C MET A 27 2.14 0.09 -7.05
N GLN A 28 3.13 0.67 -7.75
CA GLN A 28 3.27 0.55 -9.21
C GLN A 28 3.53 -0.89 -9.65
N GLN A 29 4.30 -1.66 -8.87
CA GLN A 29 4.53 -3.08 -9.15
C GLN A 29 3.26 -3.92 -8.98
N VAL A 30 2.48 -3.66 -7.92
CA VAL A 30 1.19 -4.31 -7.71
C VAL A 30 0.25 -3.97 -8.85
N GLN A 31 0.15 -2.70 -9.24
CA GLN A 31 -0.70 -2.26 -10.35
C GLN A 31 -0.32 -2.94 -11.68
N THR A 32 0.98 -3.03 -11.97
CA THR A 32 1.48 -3.73 -13.16
C THR A 32 1.08 -5.20 -13.15
N SER A 33 1.20 -5.86 -12.00
CA SER A 33 0.85 -7.28 -11.84
C SER A 33 -0.65 -7.50 -12.00
N LEU A 34 -1.46 -6.63 -11.41
CA LEU A 34 -2.91 -6.64 -11.51
C LEU A 34 -3.38 -6.49 -12.97
N ASN A 35 -2.79 -5.55 -13.71
CA ASN A 35 -3.08 -5.34 -15.13
C ASN A 35 -2.77 -6.56 -16.00
N LYS A 36 -1.69 -7.29 -15.69
CA LYS A 36 -1.37 -8.56 -16.37
C LYS A 36 -2.43 -9.63 -16.09
N VAL A 37 -2.85 -9.78 -14.84
CA VAL A 37 -3.90 -10.74 -14.44
C VAL A 37 -5.23 -10.39 -15.12
N LEU A 38 -5.59 -9.11 -15.17
CA LEU A 38 -6.81 -8.64 -15.83
C LEU A 38 -6.77 -8.89 -17.36
N ALA A 39 -5.61 -8.72 -18.00
CA ALA A 39 -5.43 -9.06 -19.41
C ALA A 39 -5.62 -10.57 -19.65
N HIS A 40 -5.02 -11.41 -18.81
CA HIS A 40 -5.14 -12.86 -18.89
C HIS A 40 -6.59 -13.33 -18.73
N PHE A 41 -7.34 -12.79 -17.75
CA PHE A 41 -8.76 -13.14 -17.60
C PHE A 41 -9.62 -12.71 -18.78
N LYS A 42 -9.36 -11.53 -19.36
CA LYS A 42 -10.06 -11.09 -20.58
C LYS A 42 -9.79 -12.01 -21.77
N GLU A 43 -8.57 -12.52 -21.91
CA GLU A 43 -8.22 -13.49 -22.94
C GLU A 43 -8.94 -14.83 -22.72
N LYS A 44 -8.95 -15.32 -21.47
CA LYS A 44 -9.66 -16.55 -21.12
C LYS A 44 -11.16 -16.47 -21.40
N ILE A 45 -11.81 -15.35 -21.06
CA ILE A 45 -13.22 -15.11 -21.39
C ILE A 45 -13.45 -15.18 -22.91
N LYS A 46 -12.56 -14.59 -23.72
CA LYS A 46 -12.71 -14.63 -25.19
C LYS A 46 -12.63 -16.07 -25.72
N LEU A 47 -11.67 -16.85 -25.23
CA LEU A 47 -11.52 -18.26 -25.61
C LEU A 47 -12.76 -19.09 -25.23
N GLU A 48 -13.28 -18.92 -24.01
CA GLU A 48 -14.47 -19.65 -23.56
C GLU A 48 -15.74 -19.26 -24.35
N VAL A 49 -15.86 -18.00 -24.77
CA VAL A 49 -16.93 -17.54 -25.66
C VAL A 49 -16.78 -18.15 -27.07
N ASP A 50 -15.55 -18.24 -27.59
CA ASP A 50 -15.28 -18.86 -28.90
C ASP A 50 -15.52 -20.38 -28.89
N GLU A 51 -15.38 -21.04 -27.73
CA GLU A 51 -15.61 -22.47 -27.52
C GLU A 51 -17.06 -22.83 -27.12
N ASP A 52 -17.98 -21.85 -27.07
CA ASP A 52 -19.39 -22.02 -26.63
C ASP A 52 -19.53 -22.64 -25.22
N SER A 53 -18.49 -22.49 -24.39
CA SER A 53 -18.37 -23.04 -23.04
C SER A 53 -18.62 -21.95 -22.01
N PHE A 54 -19.88 -21.81 -21.56
CA PHE A 54 -20.30 -20.68 -20.72
C PHE A 54 -20.22 -20.88 -19.20
N ASP A 55 -19.85 -22.07 -18.73
CA ASP A 55 -19.94 -22.41 -17.30
C ASP A 55 -19.07 -21.52 -16.39
N ASP A 56 -17.91 -21.06 -16.88
CA ASP A 56 -16.95 -20.29 -16.08
C ASP A 56 -16.96 -18.77 -16.39
N VAL A 57 -17.60 -18.35 -17.47
CA VAL A 57 -17.57 -16.95 -17.98
C VAL A 57 -18.13 -15.95 -16.96
N GLY A 58 -19.20 -16.31 -16.25
CA GLY A 58 -19.83 -15.44 -15.25
C GLY A 58 -18.92 -15.13 -14.04
N GLN A 59 -18.18 -16.12 -13.57
CA GLN A 59 -17.22 -15.94 -12.46
C GLN A 59 -16.00 -15.13 -12.93
N LEU A 60 -15.49 -15.42 -14.12
CA LEU A 60 -14.40 -14.67 -14.75
C LEU A 60 -14.72 -13.18 -14.92
N ALA A 61 -15.94 -12.85 -15.34
CA ALA A 61 -16.40 -11.48 -15.44
C ALA A 61 -16.46 -10.76 -14.08
N THR A 62 -16.88 -11.47 -13.03
CA THR A 62 -16.90 -10.94 -11.66
C THR A 62 -15.48 -10.63 -11.16
N TYR A 63 -14.52 -11.53 -11.37
CA TYR A 63 -13.12 -11.27 -11.03
C TYR A 63 -12.52 -10.09 -11.80
N CYS A 64 -12.86 -9.94 -13.09
CA CYS A 64 -12.44 -8.77 -13.87
C CYS A 64 -12.93 -7.44 -13.27
N ASN A 65 -14.16 -7.39 -12.76
CA ASN A 65 -14.70 -6.19 -12.13
C ASN A 65 -13.98 -5.86 -10.81
N GLN A 66 -13.77 -6.86 -9.95
CA GLN A 66 -13.03 -6.68 -8.69
C GLN A 66 -11.59 -6.20 -8.94
N LEU A 67 -10.90 -6.79 -9.93
CA LEU A 67 -9.56 -6.34 -10.31
C LEU A 67 -9.58 -4.90 -10.83
N LYS A 68 -10.61 -4.49 -11.57
CA LYS A 68 -10.72 -3.12 -12.05
C LYS A 68 -10.92 -2.12 -10.89
N GLU A 69 -11.71 -2.48 -9.88
CA GLU A 69 -11.88 -1.66 -8.68
C GLU A 69 -10.55 -1.48 -7.91
N ILE A 70 -9.78 -2.56 -7.73
CA ILE A 70 -8.45 -2.49 -7.11
C ILE A 70 -7.50 -1.61 -7.94
N SER A 71 -7.55 -1.72 -9.27
CA SER A 71 -6.72 -0.90 -10.15
C SER A 71 -7.00 0.60 -9.97
N ASN A 72 -8.27 0.97 -9.86
CA ASN A 72 -8.66 2.37 -9.67
C ASN A 72 -8.15 2.92 -8.35
N VAL A 73 -8.23 2.15 -7.26
CA VAL A 73 -7.68 2.55 -5.95
C VAL A 73 -6.16 2.77 -6.03
N LEU A 74 -5.44 1.92 -6.76
CA LEU A 74 -4.00 2.08 -6.96
C LEU A 74 -3.66 3.32 -7.79
N ASP A 75 -4.40 3.59 -8.87
CA ASP A 75 -4.23 4.80 -9.69
C ASP A 75 -4.41 6.07 -8.88
N GLU A 76 -5.44 6.10 -8.03
CA GLU A 76 -5.72 7.20 -7.14
C GLU A 76 -4.56 7.46 -6.16
N ILE A 77 -4.03 6.41 -5.54
CA ILE A 77 -2.90 6.50 -4.60
C ILE A 77 -1.62 7.00 -5.30
N ILE A 78 -1.29 6.44 -6.47
CA ILE A 78 -0.12 6.81 -7.26
C ILE A 78 -0.19 8.30 -7.66
N THR A 79 -1.37 8.74 -8.10
CA THR A 79 -1.61 10.14 -8.49
C THR A 79 -1.42 11.11 -7.34
N MET A 80 -1.88 10.76 -6.14
CA MET A 80 -1.70 11.60 -4.95
C MET A 80 -0.25 11.69 -4.48
N ASN A 81 0.49 10.59 -4.51
CA ASN A 81 1.89 10.61 -4.09
C ASN A 81 2.72 11.50 -5.04
N ASN A 82 2.46 11.42 -6.35
CA ASN A 82 3.07 12.30 -7.34
C ASN A 82 2.68 13.77 -7.15
N SER A 83 1.44 14.06 -6.75
CA SER A 83 0.94 15.43 -6.52
C SER A 83 1.46 16.05 -5.21
N SER A 84 1.69 15.22 -4.19
CA SER A 84 2.13 15.63 -2.84
C SER A 84 3.58 16.13 -2.81
N ASN A 85 4.37 15.85 -3.85
CA ASN A 85 5.72 16.41 -4.02
C ASN A 85 5.74 17.91 -4.39
N SER A 86 4.59 18.56 -4.58
CA SER A 86 4.50 19.98 -4.99
C SER A 86 4.10 20.97 -3.90
N THR A 87 3.61 20.52 -2.74
CA THR A 87 3.11 21.43 -1.68
C THR A 87 3.70 21.05 -0.33
N GLY A 88 4.77 21.76 0.06
CA GLY A 88 5.52 21.55 1.31
C GLY A 88 4.77 22.01 2.56
N LYS A 89 3.54 21.53 2.78
CA LYS A 89 2.78 21.79 4.01
C LYS A 89 2.60 20.48 4.77
N ARG A 90 3.35 20.33 5.87
CA ARG A 90 3.29 19.18 6.78
C ARG A 90 1.87 19.05 7.34
N PRO A 91 1.20 17.89 7.18
CA PRO A 91 -0.08 17.64 7.84
C PRO A 91 0.11 17.71 9.37
N SER A 92 -0.80 18.40 10.06
CA SER A 92 -0.81 18.46 11.53
C SER A 92 -1.50 17.19 12.04
N PHE A 93 -0.72 16.17 12.36
CA PHE A 93 -1.18 15.04 13.17
C PHE A 93 -0.96 15.38 14.66
N PRO A 94 -1.89 14.99 15.56
CA PRO A 94 -1.62 15.09 16.99
C PRO A 94 -0.39 14.22 17.31
N GLU A 95 0.64 14.83 17.88
CA GLU A 95 1.83 14.13 18.35
C GLU A 95 1.43 13.17 19.47
N THR A 96 1.13 11.92 19.15
CA THR A 96 1.19 10.87 20.17
C THR A 96 2.66 10.66 20.48
N SER A 97 3.11 11.20 21.61
CA SER A 97 4.42 10.92 22.18
C SER A 97 4.60 9.40 22.28
N LEU A 98 5.42 8.82 21.40
CA LEU A 98 5.95 7.48 21.58
C LEU A 98 6.86 7.52 22.82
N GLN A 99 6.29 7.30 23.99
CA GLN A 99 7.07 6.94 25.17
C GLN A 99 7.68 5.57 24.90
N THR A 100 8.97 5.55 24.57
CA THR A 100 9.78 4.35 24.63
C THR A 100 9.90 3.95 26.09
N HIS A 101 9.12 2.97 26.53
CA HIS A 101 9.44 2.20 27.72
C HIS A 101 10.76 1.47 27.45
N THR A 102 11.86 1.97 28.01
CA THR A 102 13.07 1.17 28.17
C THR A 102 12.87 0.30 29.39
N ASP A 103 12.27 -0.87 29.20
CA ASP A 103 12.35 -1.94 30.19
C ASP A 103 13.77 -2.53 30.11
N ASN A 104 14.66 -2.05 30.99
CA ASN A 104 15.90 -2.74 31.33
C ASN A 104 15.98 -2.83 32.85
N ASP A 105 15.05 -3.58 33.44
CA ASP A 105 15.28 -4.23 34.72
C ASP A 105 16.16 -5.46 34.47
N VAL A 106 17.47 -5.30 34.64
CA VAL A 106 18.35 -6.41 35.00
C VAL A 106 19.12 -6.00 36.25
N ASP A 107 18.50 -6.32 37.37
CA ASP A 107 19.11 -6.43 38.68
C ASP A 107 20.22 -7.48 38.59
N GLY A 108 21.46 -7.08 38.88
CA GLY A 108 22.66 -7.84 38.58
C GLY A 108 23.83 -7.41 39.44
N LEU A 109 23.67 -7.66 40.74
CA LEU A 109 24.67 -7.71 41.80
C LEU A 109 26.12 -7.94 41.31
N LEU A 110 26.98 -6.93 41.48
CA LEU A 110 28.41 -7.13 41.66
C LEU A 110 28.86 -6.25 42.83
N ASP A 111 28.78 -6.85 44.02
CA ASP A 111 29.71 -6.59 45.11
C ASP A 111 31.12 -6.95 44.60
N GLU A 112 32.10 -6.07 44.75
CA GLU A 112 33.21 -6.29 45.69
C GLU A 112 34.18 -5.09 45.71
N GLU A 113 34.48 -4.69 46.95
CA GLU A 113 35.48 -3.73 47.38
C GLU A 113 36.91 -4.14 47.02
N PHE A 114 37.76 -3.11 46.91
CA PHE A 114 39.17 -3.04 47.34
C PHE A 114 39.91 -4.35 47.68
N LEU A 115 40.95 -4.66 46.88
CA LEU A 115 42.34 -4.81 47.38
C LEU A 115 43.37 -4.61 46.26
#